data_AF-A0A1W1VWU4-F1
#
_entry.id   AF-A0A1W1VWU4-F1
#
_cell.length_a   1.000
_cell.length_b   1.000
_cell.length_c   1.000
_cell.angle_alpha   90.00
_cell.angle_beta   90.00
_cell.angle_gamma   90.00
#
_symmetry.space_group_name_H-M   'P 1'
#
loop_
_entity.id
_entity.type
_entity.pdbx_description
1 polymer ?
#
loop_
_entity_poly.entity_id
_entity_poly.type
_entity_poly.pdbx_seq_one_letter_code
_entity_poly.pdbx_strand_id
1 'polypeptide(L)'
;MLVRSRPNEGRLSCLVMARWEVMARYDWEALKREFLLGNYESLRQFAKVKGLGYAHLRRKAKGWLEEKSQLRAQKERKIAEGLLEKQIKQEIDWNLAHLEAWGEFLNIVRWALKEFRKHFVSEKTGRLNPYALEKAANVLKMAQEGQRKALGLDEKTEKDDGSLKELAEAIRGSLKALGDGE
;
A
#
# COMPACT_ATOMS: atom_id res chain seq x y z
N MET A 1 -15.18 -25.00 95.31
CA MET A 1 -14.97 -23.60 94.87
C MET A 1 -13.88 -23.56 93.80
N LEU A 2 -14.13 -22.81 92.70
CA LEU A 2 -13.19 -22.30 91.68
C LEU A 2 -12.53 -23.35 90.74
N VAL A 3 -13.06 -23.64 89.54
CA VAL A 3 -13.13 -22.85 88.26
C VAL A 3 -11.87 -22.96 87.39
N ARG A 4 -12.14 -23.36 86.13
CA ARG A 4 -11.28 -23.62 84.97
C ARG A 4 -10.31 -22.50 84.61
N SER A 5 -9.19 -22.84 83.94
CA SER A 5 -8.77 -22.21 82.67
C SER A 5 -7.63 -22.97 82.00
N ARG A 6 -7.89 -23.53 80.80
CA ARG A 6 -6.86 -23.80 79.80
C ARG A 6 -6.69 -22.53 78.96
N PRO A 7 -5.45 -22.11 78.65
CA PRO A 7 -5.18 -21.31 77.45
C PRO A 7 -4.15 -22.05 76.57
N ASN A 8 -4.08 -21.94 75.25
CA ASN A 8 -4.94 -21.36 74.22
C ASN A 8 -4.23 -21.81 72.92
N GLU A 9 -4.51 -23.04 72.46
CA GLU A 9 -4.15 -23.47 71.10
C GLU A 9 -5.02 -22.69 70.13
N GLY A 10 -4.52 -21.57 69.62
CA GLY A 10 -5.38 -20.76 68.75
C GLY A 10 -4.88 -19.40 68.30
N ARG A 11 -3.56 -19.17 68.23
CA ARG A 11 -3.02 -17.91 67.65
C ARG A 11 -1.73 -18.07 66.85
N LEU A 12 -1.53 -19.22 66.23
CA LEU A 12 -0.64 -19.27 65.07
C LEU A 12 -1.42 -18.97 63.80
N SER A 13 -1.61 -17.65 63.61
CA SER A 13 -1.43 -16.98 62.33
C SER A 13 -2.45 -17.20 61.19
N CYS A 14 -3.66 -16.66 61.37
CA CYS A 14 -4.51 -16.26 60.23
C CYS A 14 -3.78 -15.29 59.27
N LEU A 15 -2.80 -14.52 59.75
CA LEU A 15 -2.02 -13.59 58.92
C LEU A 15 -1.03 -14.30 57.99
N VAL A 16 -0.48 -15.45 58.39
CA VAL A 16 0.38 -16.26 57.51
C VAL A 16 -0.49 -17.06 56.54
N MET A 17 -1.63 -17.62 56.95
CA MET A 17 -2.54 -18.33 56.02
C MET A 17 -3.11 -17.40 54.92
N ALA A 18 -3.55 -16.18 55.26
CA ALA A 18 -4.05 -15.22 54.28
C ALA A 18 -2.97 -14.74 53.29
N ARG A 19 -1.69 -14.80 53.67
CA ARG A 19 -0.55 -14.41 52.82
C ARG A 19 -0.19 -15.48 51.78
N TRP A 20 -0.53 -16.75 52.03
CA TRP A 20 -0.25 -17.87 51.12
C TRP A 20 -1.43 -18.17 50.18
N GLU A 21 -2.69 -17.85 50.55
CA GLU A 21 -3.86 -17.99 49.66
C GLU A 21 -3.87 -17.02 48.46
N VAL A 22 -3.16 -15.89 48.54
CA VAL A 22 -3.03 -14.93 47.43
C VAL A 22 -2.12 -15.46 46.32
N MET A 23 -1.25 -16.44 46.60
CA MET A 23 -0.28 -16.96 45.64
C MET A 23 -0.87 -17.87 44.55
N ALA A 24 -2.15 -18.27 44.67
CA ALA A 24 -2.80 -19.22 43.76
C ALA A 24 -3.89 -18.61 42.83
N ARG A 25 -4.12 -17.29 42.80
CA ARG A 25 -5.39 -16.75 42.25
C ARG A 25 -5.39 -16.14 40.84
N TYR A 26 -4.24 -15.98 40.19
CA TYR A 26 -4.20 -15.28 38.89
C TYR A 26 -3.77 -16.20 37.76
N ASP A 27 -4.57 -16.21 36.70
CA ASP A 27 -4.16 -16.75 35.40
C ASP A 27 -3.18 -15.77 34.75
N TRP A 28 -1.89 -16.06 34.96
CA TRP A 28 -0.80 -15.22 34.46
C TRP A 28 -0.70 -15.23 32.94
N GLU A 29 -1.11 -16.30 32.28
CA GLU A 29 -1.11 -16.37 30.81
C GLU A 29 -2.23 -15.54 30.21
N ALA A 30 -3.42 -15.55 30.82
CA ALA A 30 -4.51 -14.65 30.43
C ALA A 30 -4.13 -13.18 30.63
N LEU A 31 -3.53 -12.84 31.78
CA LEU A 31 -3.03 -11.49 32.06
C LEU A 31 -1.93 -11.07 31.09
N LYS A 32 -1.05 -12.00 30.70
CA LYS A 32 0.00 -11.76 29.70
C LYS A 32 -0.63 -11.42 28.36
N ARG A 33 -1.54 -12.26 27.87
CA ARG A 33 -2.24 -12.06 26.61
C ARG A 33 -2.96 -10.71 26.58
N GLU A 34 -3.68 -10.39 27.65
CA GLU A 34 -4.38 -9.11 27.75
C GLU A 34 -3.43 -7.91 27.78
N PHE A 35 -2.30 -8.01 28.49
CA PHE A 35 -1.30 -6.97 28.50
C PHE A 35 -0.67 -6.76 27.11
N LEU A 36 -0.31 -7.84 26.42
CA LEU A 36 0.33 -7.79 25.10
C LEU A 36 -0.62 -7.20 24.04
N LEU A 37 -1.88 -7.63 24.03
CA LEU A 37 -2.88 -7.20 23.04
C LEU A 37 -3.56 -5.86 23.38
N GLY A 38 -3.63 -5.50 24.66
CA GLY A 38 -4.33 -4.30 25.14
C GLY A 38 -3.55 -3.00 24.95
N ASN A 39 -4.24 -1.87 25.07
CA ASN A 39 -3.65 -0.54 24.93
C ASN A 39 -3.08 0.00 26.26
N TYR A 40 -2.10 -0.71 26.81
CA TYR A 40 -1.37 -0.31 28.03
C TYR A 40 0.07 0.05 27.69
N GLU A 41 0.54 1.21 28.14
CA GLU A 41 1.91 1.69 27.90
C GLU A 41 2.91 1.10 28.87
N SER A 42 2.47 0.74 30.09
CA SER A 42 3.36 0.23 31.13
C SER A 42 2.71 -0.84 32.00
N LEU A 43 3.56 -1.66 32.64
CA LEU A 43 3.13 -2.61 33.66
C LEU A 43 2.50 -1.92 34.88
N ARG A 44 2.86 -0.66 35.17
CA ARG A 44 2.23 0.12 36.26
C ARG A 44 0.78 0.47 35.93
N GLN A 45 0.54 0.96 34.70
CA GLN A 45 -0.80 1.27 34.24
C GLN A 45 -1.67 0.01 34.22
N PHE A 46 -1.14 -1.09 33.67
CA PHE A 46 -1.84 -2.38 33.66
C PHE A 46 -2.16 -2.88 35.07
N ALA A 47 -1.20 -2.80 36.01
CA ALA A 47 -1.42 -3.15 37.40
C ALA A 47 -2.55 -2.34 38.05
N LYS A 48 -2.57 -1.02 37.80
CA LYS A 48 -3.61 -0.12 38.33
C LYS A 48 -4.99 -0.48 37.80
N VAL A 49 -5.11 -0.74 36.49
CA VAL A 49 -6.37 -1.12 35.84
C VAL A 49 -6.86 -2.49 36.33
N LYS A 50 -5.95 -3.42 36.59
CA LYS A 50 -6.28 -4.78 37.03
C LYS A 50 -6.37 -4.95 38.55
N GLY A 51 -6.14 -3.90 39.32
CA GLY A 51 -6.10 -3.98 40.80
C GLY A 51 -4.97 -4.88 41.32
N LEU A 52 -3.90 -5.07 40.55
CA LEU A 52 -2.79 -5.96 40.90
C LEU A 52 -1.69 -5.20 41.67
N GLY A 53 -1.06 -5.89 42.62
CA GLY A 53 0.12 -5.37 43.31
C GLY A 53 1.32 -5.28 42.35
N TYR A 54 1.78 -4.04 42.07
CA TYR A 54 2.84 -3.79 41.09
C TYR A 54 4.14 -4.56 41.34
N ALA A 55 4.61 -4.65 42.59
CA ALA A 55 5.84 -5.38 42.94
C ALA A 55 5.73 -6.89 42.65
N HIS A 56 4.52 -7.46 42.76
CA HIS A 56 4.28 -8.85 42.41
C HIS A 56 4.21 -9.03 40.89
N LEU A 57 3.43 -8.19 40.20
CA LEU A 57 3.34 -8.21 38.74
C LEU A 57 4.71 -8.07 38.08
N ARG A 58 5.55 -7.11 38.52
CA ARG A 58 6.87 -6.87 37.93
C ARG A 58 7.79 -8.09 37.98
N ARG A 59 7.68 -8.94 39.02
CA ARG A 59 8.48 -10.17 39.13
C ARG A 59 8.02 -11.25 38.17
N LYS A 60 6.72 -11.33 37.89
CA LYS A 60 6.10 -12.32 36.98
C LYS A 60 6.14 -11.88 35.51
N ALA A 61 5.96 -10.59 35.25
CA ALA A 61 5.89 -9.99 33.92
C ALA A 61 7.27 -9.60 33.33
N LYS A 62 8.33 -10.34 33.69
CA LYS A 62 9.66 -10.11 33.11
C LYS A 62 9.60 -10.37 31.60
N GLY A 63 10.16 -9.46 30.81
CA GLY A 63 10.18 -9.57 29.35
C GLY A 63 8.86 -9.21 28.65
N TRP A 64 7.75 -9.00 29.36
CA TRP A 64 6.46 -8.71 28.71
C TRP A 64 6.46 -7.41 27.91
N LEU A 65 7.18 -6.39 28.37
CA LEU A 65 7.33 -5.13 27.63
C LEU A 65 8.12 -5.30 26.33
N GLU A 66 9.18 -6.10 26.38
CA GLU A 66 10.00 -6.43 25.22
C GLU A 66 9.20 -7.24 24.20
N GLU A 67 8.52 -8.30 24.66
CA GLU A 67 7.63 -9.12 23.83
C GLU A 67 6.49 -8.29 23.22
N LYS A 68 5.93 -7.34 23.96
CA LYS A 68 4.94 -6.40 23.43
C LYS A 68 5.51 -5.51 22.34
N SER A 69 6.72 -5.00 22.54
CA SER A 69 7.43 -4.19 21.54
C SER A 69 7.67 -4.99 20.25
N GLN A 70 8.17 -6.22 20.39
CA GLN A 70 8.41 -7.13 19.26
C GLN A 70 7.12 -7.47 18.52
N LEU A 71 6.02 -7.76 19.23
CA LEU A 71 4.73 -8.02 18.60
C LEU A 71 4.19 -6.81 17.84
N ARG A 72 4.36 -5.59 18.38
CA ARG A 72 4.00 -4.35 17.68
C ARG A 72 4.82 -4.17 16.41
N ALA A 73 6.14 -4.30 16.49
CA ALA A 73 7.03 -4.20 15.34
C ALA A 73 6.68 -5.24 14.26
N GLN A 74 6.42 -6.49 14.64
CA GLN A 74 5.98 -7.53 13.71
C GLN A 74 4.64 -7.20 13.05
N LYS A 75 3.68 -6.66 13.82
CA LYS A 75 2.37 -6.25 13.30
C LYS A 75 2.52 -5.09 12.30
N GLU A 76 3.27 -4.06 12.67
CA GLU A 76 3.54 -2.90 11.81
C GLU A 76 4.21 -3.32 10.50
N ARG A 77 5.21 -4.19 10.58
CA ARG A 77 5.87 -4.77 9.40
C ARG A 77 4.88 -5.50 8.50
N LYS A 78 4.05 -6.39 9.05
CA LYS A 78 3.04 -7.13 8.27
C LYS A 78 1.98 -6.22 7.64
N ILE A 79 1.59 -5.15 8.35
CA ILE A 79 0.68 -4.14 7.80
C ILE A 79 1.34 -3.41 6.63
N ALA A 80 2.60 -3.00 6.77
CA ALA A 80 3.34 -2.32 5.71
C ALA A 80 3.52 -3.22 4.48
N GLU A 81 3.93 -4.49 4.68
CA GLU A 81 4.05 -5.48 3.61
C GLU A 81 2.72 -5.69 2.88
N GLY A 82 1.62 -5.92 3.61
CA GLY A 82 0.30 -6.11 3.00
C GLY A 82 -0.27 -4.85 2.33
N LEU A 83 0.10 -3.64 2.79
CA LEU A 83 -0.27 -2.39 2.14
C LEU A 83 0.51 -2.23 0.82
N LEU A 84 1.82 -2.49 0.85
CA LEU A 84 2.68 -2.42 -0.33
C LEU A 84 2.21 -3.39 -1.42
N GLU A 85 1.89 -4.64 -1.06
CA GLU A 85 1.35 -5.62 -2.00
C GLU A 85 0.04 -5.14 -2.67
N LYS A 86 -0.86 -4.54 -1.88
CA LYS A 86 -2.11 -3.97 -2.41
C LYS A 86 -1.86 -2.79 -3.34
N GLN A 87 -0.92 -1.91 -3.00
CA GLN A 87 -0.54 -0.77 -3.84
C GLN A 87 0.07 -1.25 -5.16
N ILE A 88 1.01 -2.19 -5.11
CA ILE A 88 1.62 -2.81 -6.31
C ILE A 88 0.53 -3.41 -7.19
N LYS A 89 -0.39 -4.20 -6.61
CA LYS A 89 -1.48 -4.80 -7.38
C LYS A 89 -2.36 -3.74 -8.04
N GLN A 90 -2.75 -2.71 -7.30
CA GLN A 90 -3.57 -1.63 -7.82
C GLN A 90 -2.87 -0.88 -8.96
N GLU A 91 -1.57 -0.64 -8.83
CA GLU A 91 -0.75 0.01 -9.85
C GLU A 91 -0.60 -0.86 -11.11
N ILE A 92 -0.41 -2.17 -10.95
CA ILE A 92 -0.43 -3.14 -12.05
C ILE A 92 -1.78 -3.10 -12.77
N ASP A 93 -2.89 -3.19 -12.03
CA ASP A 93 -4.24 -3.18 -12.60
C ASP A 93 -4.50 -1.89 -13.39
N TRP A 94 -4.07 -0.74 -12.86
CA TRP A 94 -4.16 0.55 -13.57
C TRP A 94 -3.28 0.60 -14.82
N ASN A 95 -2.05 0.11 -14.76
CA ASN A 95 -1.15 0.09 -15.92
C ASN A 95 -1.68 -0.82 -17.02
N LEU A 96 -2.24 -1.98 -16.67
CA LEU A 96 -2.90 -2.88 -17.63
C LEU A 96 -4.11 -2.20 -18.28
N ALA A 97 -4.99 -1.58 -17.49
CA ALA A 97 -6.14 -0.85 -18.03
C ALA A 97 -5.73 0.30 -18.97
N HIS A 98 -4.64 1.01 -18.66
CA HIS A 98 -4.08 2.02 -19.56
C HIS A 98 -3.58 1.41 -20.87
N LEU A 99 -2.85 0.29 -20.82
CA LEU A 99 -2.35 -0.40 -22.01
C LEU A 99 -3.50 -0.87 -22.91
N GLU A 100 -4.56 -1.43 -22.31
CA GLU A 100 -5.77 -1.85 -23.02
C GLU A 100 -6.45 -0.67 -23.70
N ALA A 101 -6.72 0.42 -22.96
CA ALA A 101 -7.35 1.62 -23.51
C ALA A 101 -6.55 2.22 -24.68
N TRP A 102 -5.22 2.26 -24.57
CA TRP A 102 -4.37 2.71 -25.67
C TRP A 102 -4.38 1.76 -26.86
N GLY A 103 -4.44 0.45 -26.63
CA GLY A 103 -4.60 -0.54 -27.69
C GLY A 103 -5.91 -0.36 -28.46
N GLU A 104 -7.02 -0.16 -27.76
CA GLU A 104 -8.32 0.15 -28.37
C GLU A 104 -8.28 1.44 -29.18
N PHE A 105 -7.65 2.48 -28.63
CA PHE A 105 -7.52 3.76 -29.33
C PHE A 105 -6.69 3.64 -30.61
N LEU A 106 -5.57 2.91 -30.57
CA LEU A 106 -4.78 2.60 -31.75
C LEU A 106 -5.59 1.84 -32.79
N ASN A 107 -6.48 0.93 -32.39
CA ASN A 107 -7.35 0.22 -33.32
C ASN A 107 -8.34 1.17 -34.03
N ILE A 108 -8.89 2.16 -33.33
CA ILE A 108 -9.74 3.21 -33.94
C ILE A 108 -8.96 4.00 -34.98
N VAL A 109 -7.73 4.42 -34.65
CA VAL A 109 -6.86 5.16 -35.59
C VAL A 109 -6.53 4.30 -36.80
N ARG A 110 -6.16 3.03 -36.59
CA ARG A 110 -5.90 2.08 -37.68
C ARG A 110 -7.12 1.88 -38.57
N TRP A 111 -8.31 1.80 -37.99
CA TRP A 111 -9.55 1.71 -38.75
C TRP A 111 -9.78 2.96 -39.61
N ALA A 112 -9.63 4.16 -39.03
CA ALA A 112 -9.74 5.41 -39.78
C ALA A 112 -8.71 5.50 -40.92
N LEU A 113 -7.47 5.04 -40.68
CA LEU A 113 -6.41 5.00 -41.69
C LEU A 113 -6.68 3.99 -42.80
N LYS A 114 -7.36 2.86 -42.54
CA LYS A 114 -7.80 1.93 -43.60
C LYS A 114 -8.83 2.58 -44.53
N GLU A 115 -9.75 3.35 -43.94
CA GLU A 115 -10.78 4.12 -44.64
C GLU A 115 -10.27 5.54 -44.97
N PHE A 116 -8.99 5.65 -45.39
CA PHE A 116 -8.27 6.91 -45.46
C PHE A 116 -9.02 8.01 -46.24
N ARG A 117 -9.52 7.64 -47.42
CA ARG A 117 -10.21 8.58 -48.32
C ARG A 117 -11.50 9.12 -47.71
N LYS A 118 -12.16 8.35 -46.84
CA LYS A 118 -13.40 8.74 -46.17
C LYS A 118 -13.16 9.68 -44.99
N HIS A 119 -12.04 9.52 -44.28
CA HIS A 119 -11.78 10.25 -43.04
C HIS A 119 -10.76 11.39 -43.16
N PHE A 120 -9.88 11.34 -44.18
CA PHE A 120 -8.76 12.28 -44.32
C PHE A 120 -8.75 13.03 -45.66
N VAL A 121 -9.66 12.72 -46.59
CA VAL A 121 -9.81 13.45 -47.85
C VAL A 121 -11.17 14.13 -47.87
N SER A 122 -11.19 15.41 -48.24
CA SER A 122 -12.42 16.18 -48.39
C SER A 122 -13.21 15.68 -49.60
N GLU A 123 -14.45 15.26 -49.40
CA GLU A 123 -15.33 14.83 -50.50
C GLU A 123 -15.59 15.95 -51.51
N LYS A 124 -15.60 17.22 -51.06
CA LYS A 124 -15.89 18.38 -51.91
C LYS A 124 -14.72 18.77 -52.81
N THR A 125 -13.49 18.66 -52.30
CA THR A 125 -12.30 19.18 -52.98
C THR A 125 -11.35 18.10 -53.46
N GLY A 126 -11.53 16.84 -53.03
CA GLY A 126 -10.62 15.73 -53.30
C GLY A 126 -9.24 15.87 -52.65
N ARG A 127 -9.01 16.95 -51.90
CA ARG A 127 -7.74 17.25 -51.25
C ARG A 127 -7.70 16.67 -49.84
N LEU A 128 -6.48 16.37 -49.38
CA LEU A 128 -6.23 15.99 -48.00
C LEU A 128 -6.73 17.06 -47.03
N ASN A 129 -7.18 16.61 -45.86
CA ASN A 129 -7.51 17.45 -44.72
C ASN A 129 -6.32 17.43 -43.74
N PRO A 130 -5.44 18.46 -43.76
CA PRO A 130 -4.23 18.48 -42.92
C PRO A 130 -4.57 18.45 -41.42
N TYR A 131 -5.69 19.06 -41.03
CA TYR A 131 -6.13 19.10 -39.64
C TYR A 131 -6.57 17.72 -39.12
N ALA A 132 -7.23 16.91 -39.96
CA ALA A 132 -7.59 15.54 -39.61
C ALA A 132 -6.33 14.67 -39.42
N LEU A 133 -5.35 14.83 -40.31
CA LEU A 133 -4.05 14.16 -40.22
C LEU A 133 -3.27 14.55 -38.97
N GLU A 134 -3.19 15.85 -38.67
CA GLU A 134 -2.52 16.36 -37.46
C GLU A 134 -3.16 15.78 -36.19
N LYS A 135 -4.50 15.76 -36.12
CA LYS A 135 -5.20 15.13 -35.00
C LYS A 135 -4.86 13.66 -34.85
N ALA A 136 -4.84 12.89 -35.93
CA ALA A 136 -4.47 11.49 -35.89
C ALA A 136 -3.02 11.29 -35.43
N ALA A 137 -2.08 12.13 -35.92
CA ALA A 137 -0.68 12.09 -35.50
C ALA A 137 -0.52 12.42 -34.00
N ASN A 138 -1.19 13.47 -33.52
CA ASN A 138 -1.17 13.84 -32.10
C ASN A 138 -1.73 12.72 -31.21
N VAL A 139 -2.80 12.09 -31.66
CA VAL A 139 -3.42 10.93 -31.02
C VAL A 139 -2.46 9.74 -30.94
N LEU A 140 -1.77 9.41 -32.03
CA LEU A 140 -0.76 8.35 -32.05
C LEU A 140 0.40 8.65 -31.10
N LYS A 141 0.87 9.89 -31.09
CA LYS A 141 1.92 10.36 -30.18
C LYS A 141 1.50 10.18 -28.71
N MET A 142 0.32 10.65 -28.34
CA MET A 142 -0.20 10.50 -26.97
C MET A 142 -0.35 9.02 -26.57
N ALA A 143 -0.79 8.16 -27.50
CA ALA A 143 -0.90 6.74 -27.24
C ALA A 143 0.45 6.07 -26.98
N GLN A 144 1.46 6.40 -27.80
CA GLN A 144 2.81 5.91 -27.61
C GLN A 144 3.42 6.40 -26.29
N GLU A 145 3.28 7.69 -25.96
CA GLU A 145 3.74 8.25 -24.68
C GLU A 145 3.03 7.59 -23.49
N GLY A 146 1.72 7.39 -23.57
CA GLY A 146 0.95 6.72 -22.53
C GLY A 146 1.38 5.27 -22.29
N GLN A 147 1.63 4.51 -23.37
CA GLN A 147 2.16 3.15 -23.28
C GLN A 147 3.57 3.11 -22.67
N ARG A 148 4.45 4.03 -23.06
CA ARG A 148 5.81 4.14 -22.51
C ARG A 148 5.78 4.42 -21.01
N LYS A 149 4.91 5.33 -20.56
CA LYS A 149 4.71 5.63 -19.14
C LYS A 149 4.20 4.43 -18.35
N ALA A 150 3.17 3.75 -18.85
CA ALA A 150 2.60 2.57 -18.19
C ALA A 150 3.61 1.40 -18.06
N LEU A 151 4.57 1.33 -18.98
CA LEU A 151 5.66 0.35 -18.95
C LEU A 151 6.90 0.82 -18.17
N GLY A 152 6.88 2.03 -17.59
CA GLY A 152 8.02 2.61 -16.88
C GLY A 152 9.21 2.94 -17.79
N LEU A 153 9.00 3.07 -19.11
CA LEU A 153 10.07 3.32 -20.09
C LEU A 153 10.53 4.77 -20.13
N ASP A 154 9.80 5.68 -19.49
CA ASP A 154 10.11 7.12 -19.45
C ASP A 154 10.86 7.55 -18.18
N GLU A 155 11.08 6.64 -17.21
CA GLU A 155 11.94 6.92 -16.03
C GLU A 155 13.45 6.90 -16.35
N LYS A 156 13.81 6.66 -17.62
CA LYS A 156 15.19 6.68 -18.11
C LYS A 156 15.32 7.42 -19.43
N THR A 157 15.19 8.74 -19.39
CA THR A 157 15.84 9.58 -20.41
C THR A 157 15.93 11.02 -19.93
N GLU A 158 17.14 11.48 -19.66
CA GLU A 158 17.49 12.85 -19.99
C GLU A 158 17.04 13.11 -21.44
N LYS A 159 16.41 14.26 -21.63
CA LYS A 159 15.76 14.73 -22.86
C LYS A 159 16.57 14.39 -24.11
N ASP A 160 16.00 13.60 -25.01
CA ASP A 160 16.40 13.61 -26.41
C ASP A 160 15.17 13.89 -27.29
N ASP A 161 14.99 15.17 -27.58
CA ASP A 161 13.96 15.74 -28.44
C ASP A 161 14.36 15.70 -29.94
N GLY A 162 15.50 15.09 -30.28
CA GLY A 162 16.03 15.01 -31.64
C GLY A 162 15.20 14.13 -32.59
N SER A 163 14.75 12.97 -32.10
CA SER A 163 14.09 11.95 -32.96
C SER A 163 12.75 12.43 -33.55
N LEU A 164 11.95 13.20 -32.80
CA LEU A 164 10.67 13.71 -33.30
C LEU A 164 10.83 14.86 -34.30
N LYS A 165 11.90 15.66 -34.16
CA LYS A 165 12.20 16.75 -35.11
C LYS A 165 12.64 16.17 -36.46
N GLU A 166 13.51 15.16 -36.45
CA GLU A 166 13.96 14.48 -37.66
C GLU A 166 12.80 13.82 -38.42
N LEU A 167 11.88 13.15 -37.71
CA LEU A 167 10.70 12.55 -38.34
C LEU A 167 9.77 13.60 -38.96
N ALA A 168 9.55 14.72 -38.28
CA ALA A 168 8.72 15.82 -38.78
C ALA A 168 9.35 16.56 -39.98
N GLU A 169 10.67 16.58 -40.08
CA GLU A 169 11.38 17.12 -41.25
C GLU A 169 11.36 16.16 -42.44
N ALA A 170 11.54 14.85 -42.21
CA ALA A 170 11.43 13.84 -43.24
C ALA A 170 10.04 13.85 -43.91
N ILE A 171 8.96 13.92 -43.11
CA ILE A 171 7.58 14.00 -43.61
C ILE A 171 7.35 15.28 -44.43
N ARG A 172 7.87 16.43 -43.97
CA ARG A 172 7.77 17.69 -44.72
C ARG A 172 8.55 17.67 -46.03
N GLY A 173 9.72 17.02 -46.06
CA GLY A 173 10.51 16.81 -47.27
C GLY A 173 9.78 15.97 -48.30
N SER A 174 9.18 14.85 -47.87
CA SER A 174 8.40 13.97 -48.76
C SER A 174 7.14 14.65 -49.33
N LEU A 175 6.46 15.51 -48.57
CA LEU A 175 5.29 16.24 -49.05
C LEU A 175 5.62 17.31 -50.08
N LYS A 176 6.78 17.98 -49.96
CA LYS A 176 7.26 18.93 -50.98
C LYS A 176 7.63 18.21 -52.29
N ALA A 177 8.32 17.09 -52.21
CA ALA A 177 8.71 16.29 -53.38
C ALA A 177 7.50 15.76 -54.18
N LEU A 178 6.33 15.63 -53.55
CA LEU A 178 5.08 15.23 -54.20
C LEU A 178 4.28 16.41 -54.79
N GLY A 179 4.60 17.65 -54.43
CA GLY A 179 3.90 18.86 -54.90
C GLY A 179 4.60 19.59 -56.05
N ASP A 180 5.89 19.35 -56.25
CA ASP A 180 6.71 20.02 -57.28
C ASP A 180 6.78 19.21 -58.61
N GLY A 181 5.88 18.22 -58.78
CA GLY A 181 5.85 17.30 -59.93
C GLY A 181 4.65 17.47 -60.88
N GLU A 182 3.94 18.60 -60.83
CA GLU A 182 2.92 19.00 -61.82
C GLU A 182 3.41 20.12 -62.74
#